data_AF-A0AAV7XQ94-F1
#
_entry.id   AF-A0AAV7XQ94-F1
#
_cell.length_a   1.000
_cell.length_b   1.000
_cell.length_c   1.000
_cell.angle_alpha   90.00
_cell.angle_beta   90.00
_cell.angle_gamma   90.00
#
_symmetry.space_group_name_H-M   'P 1'
#
loop_
_entity.id
_entity.type
_entity.pdbx_description
1 polymer ?
#
loop_
_entity_poly.entity_id
_entity_poly.type
_entity_poly.pdbx_seq_one_letter_code
_entity_poly.pdbx_strand_id
1 'polypeptide(L)'
;MARSFESVTVSRVETSGQIIQKYDFPVTLSAEYDPQGFTINGFRDVIVPEGQIQGEPLFYFVLSHSTECARMGNLNYIFHLDDMESLSFKFKDPEELKAFHSLVVKVKTGNKNSAFACRTDESSAIQYFQFYGYLSQQQNMLQDYIRTSTYQRAVLSNSLDFKDKIVLDVGAGSGILSFFVAQAGAGRVYAVEASSMAQHAEQLVRANNLSDRITVVAGKIEEIDLPEKVDIIISEPMGYMLFNERMLESFLHAKKWLKPDGKMFPSRGDLHVAPFTDEALYMEQFNKANFWFQQHFHGVDLRVLREAAMREYFRQPVVDTFDMRITMAKSVSHVVDFSTAKEEDLHLIEIPIEFHMLETGTVHGLAFWFDVAFFGSQSPIWLSTSPLEPLTHWYQVRCLVESPLFVKAGQLLRGKVSLVANQRQSYDVNLEMRVEGTTMRTSNSLDLKNPYFRYTGQPAQPPPGTSHVSPSEAYWSQLDVQGARQAVNMVNGMSVNGLGEVSMDTSQTNSSNLIALGSQPNIHPGSISSTGRQRIGTATSTQAAQLIGGGIAPTLFTAQCGNMNISGQPTQLVLGNTTHYPVNNSLMIGDYVTPTNVNIIASQTFRQ
;
A
#
# COMPACT_ATOMS: atom_id res chain seq x y z
N MET A 1 5.73 22.31 -13.41
CA MET A 1 6.85 23.17 -13.89
C MET A 1 6.59 24.58 -13.41
N ALA A 2 7.54 25.18 -12.69
CA ALA A 2 7.53 26.61 -12.38
C ALA A 2 7.52 27.40 -13.70
N ARG A 3 6.63 28.38 -13.84
CA ARG A 3 6.61 29.26 -15.01
C ARG A 3 7.01 30.66 -14.57
N SER A 4 8.10 31.17 -15.13
CA SER A 4 8.58 32.52 -14.87
C SER A 4 8.03 33.53 -15.88
N PHE A 5 7.79 34.75 -15.41
CA PHE A 5 7.39 35.91 -16.21
C PHE A 5 8.34 37.06 -15.85
N GLU A 6 9.14 37.48 -16.82
CA GLU A 6 10.20 38.48 -16.60
C GLU A 6 9.69 39.89 -16.91
N SER A 7 10.35 40.90 -16.33
CA SER A 7 10.07 42.31 -16.63
C SER A 7 8.64 42.77 -16.30
N VAL A 8 8.03 42.21 -15.26
CA VAL A 8 6.68 42.59 -14.81
C VAL A 8 6.76 43.86 -13.98
N THR A 9 5.95 44.86 -14.32
CA THR A 9 5.79 46.06 -13.47
C THR A 9 4.73 45.78 -12.41
N VAL A 10 5.09 45.97 -11.13
CA VAL A 10 4.20 45.73 -10.00
C VAL A 10 3.79 47.06 -9.37
N SER A 11 2.49 47.26 -9.27
CA SER A 11 1.87 48.46 -8.69
C SER A 11 0.90 48.10 -7.57
N ARG A 12 0.79 48.97 -6.57
CA ARG A 12 -0.26 48.91 -5.55
C ARG A 12 -1.49 49.68 -6.05
N VAL A 13 -2.67 49.15 -5.79
CA VAL A 13 -3.95 49.81 -6.05
C VAL A 13 -4.51 50.30 -4.72
N GLU A 14 -4.65 51.62 -4.58
CA GLU A 14 -5.21 52.24 -3.39
C GLU A 14 -6.74 52.10 -3.33
N THR A 15 -7.33 52.33 -2.15
CA THR A 15 -8.79 52.38 -1.96
C THR A 15 -9.49 53.44 -2.82
N SER A 16 -8.75 54.47 -3.24
CA SER A 16 -9.19 55.49 -4.20
C SER A 16 -9.31 54.98 -5.65
N GLY A 17 -8.80 53.78 -5.94
CA GLY A 17 -8.65 53.23 -7.29
C GLY A 17 -7.39 53.70 -8.02
N GLN A 18 -6.55 54.52 -7.38
CA GLN A 18 -5.29 54.98 -7.97
C GLN A 18 -4.24 53.86 -7.99
N ILE A 19 -3.54 53.71 -9.11
CA ILE A 19 -2.48 52.72 -9.29
C ILE A 19 -1.13 53.42 -9.12
N ILE A 20 -0.37 53.02 -8.09
CA ILE A 20 0.94 53.57 -7.77
C ILE A 20 1.98 52.46 -7.92
N GLN A 21 3.04 52.72 -8.67
CA GLN A 21 4.12 51.75 -8.87
C GLN A 21 4.78 51.42 -7.52
N LYS A 22 4.81 50.13 -7.16
CA LYS A 22 5.30 49.65 -5.86
C LYS A 22 6.82 49.48 -5.87
N TYR A 23 7.37 49.00 -6.99
CA TYR A 23 8.80 48.85 -7.21
C TYR A 23 9.21 49.63 -8.45
N ASP A 24 10.29 50.41 -8.36
CA ASP A 24 10.86 51.23 -9.44
C ASP A 24 11.70 50.43 -10.44
N PHE A 25 11.84 49.13 -10.23
CA PHE A 25 12.56 48.19 -11.10
C PHE A 25 11.63 47.06 -11.60
N PRO A 26 11.99 46.39 -12.72
CA PRO A 26 11.28 45.21 -13.19
C PRO A 26 11.35 44.06 -12.17
N VAL A 27 10.23 43.36 -12.00
CA VAL A 27 10.11 42.18 -11.13
C VAL A 27 9.95 40.93 -11.99
N THR A 28 10.62 39.84 -11.59
CA THR A 28 10.40 38.52 -12.16
C THR A 28 9.40 37.77 -11.30
N LEU A 29 8.28 37.36 -11.89
CA LEU A 29 7.28 36.54 -11.22
C LEU A 29 7.57 35.07 -11.48
N SER A 30 7.63 34.24 -10.43
CA SER A 30 7.59 32.79 -10.54
C SER A 30 6.23 32.29 -10.04
N ALA A 31 5.58 31.49 -10.87
CA ALA A 31 4.34 30.82 -10.51
C ALA A 31 4.60 29.33 -10.28
N GLU A 32 4.42 28.89 -9.03
CA GLU A 32 4.83 27.56 -8.53
C GLU A 32 3.69 26.87 -7.79
N TYR A 33 3.77 25.54 -7.72
CA TYR A 33 2.83 24.75 -6.90
C TYR A 33 3.51 24.44 -5.57
N ASP A 34 2.90 24.85 -4.46
CA ASP A 34 3.35 24.63 -3.08
C ASP A 34 2.28 23.83 -2.30
N PRO A 35 2.64 23.09 -1.23
CA PRO A 35 1.75 22.55 -0.20
C PRO A 35 0.51 23.39 0.15
N GLN A 36 0.64 24.72 0.19
CA GLN A 36 -0.45 25.62 0.58
C GLN A 36 -1.35 26.01 -0.60
N GLY A 37 -0.95 25.73 -1.86
CA GLY A 37 -1.69 26.06 -3.07
C GLY A 37 -0.77 26.50 -4.21
N PHE A 38 -1.35 27.20 -5.20
CA PHE A 38 -0.57 27.78 -6.29
C PHE A 38 0.03 29.11 -5.84
N THR A 39 1.34 29.16 -5.64
CA THR A 39 2.02 30.35 -5.09
C THR A 39 2.56 31.22 -6.20
N ILE A 40 2.39 32.53 -6.05
CA ILE A 40 3.02 33.53 -6.91
C ILE A 40 4.09 34.24 -6.08
N ASN A 41 5.34 34.09 -6.52
CA ASN A 41 6.51 34.69 -5.91
C ASN A 41 7.04 35.81 -6.82
N GLY A 42 7.34 36.98 -6.26
CA GLY A 42 8.02 38.07 -6.96
C GLY A 42 9.45 38.22 -6.46
N PHE A 43 10.41 38.22 -7.39
CA PHE A 43 11.84 38.40 -7.08
C PHE A 43 12.44 39.55 -7.89
N ARG A 44 13.49 40.15 -7.33
CA ARG A 44 14.39 41.05 -8.04
C ARG A 44 15.64 40.28 -8.45
N ASP A 45 15.98 40.32 -9.73
CA ASP A 45 17.23 39.73 -10.22
C ASP A 45 18.42 40.62 -9.84
N VAL A 46 19.30 40.13 -8.97
CA VAL A 46 20.52 40.82 -8.55
C VAL A 46 21.73 40.06 -9.10
N ILE A 47 22.62 40.79 -9.79
CA ILE A 47 23.89 40.24 -10.26
C ILE A 47 24.87 40.26 -9.08
N VAL A 48 25.20 39.09 -8.56
CA VAL A 48 26.24 38.96 -7.52
C VAL A 48 27.64 39.00 -8.16
N PRO A 49 28.69 39.38 -7.39
CA PRO A 49 30.04 39.65 -7.91
C PRO A 49 30.71 38.51 -8.71
N GLU A 50 30.16 37.29 -8.63
CA GLU A 50 30.64 36.09 -9.34
C GLU A 50 29.95 35.87 -10.70
N GLY A 51 29.10 36.80 -11.15
CA GLY A 51 28.38 36.71 -12.43
C GLY A 51 27.17 35.77 -12.40
N GLN A 52 26.79 35.24 -11.23
CA GLN A 52 25.55 34.51 -11.02
C GLN A 52 24.38 35.49 -10.79
N ILE A 53 23.19 35.15 -11.31
CA ILE A 53 21.95 35.88 -11.04
C ILE A 53 21.32 35.25 -9.80
N GLN A 54 21.15 36.03 -8.74
CA GLN A 54 20.47 35.59 -7.51
C GLN A 54 19.19 36.41 -7.33
N GLY A 55 18.05 35.74 -7.17
CA GLY A 55 16.75 36.38 -6.96
C GLY A 55 16.55 36.82 -5.51
N GLU A 56 16.43 38.12 -5.26
CA GLU A 56 16.04 38.68 -3.97
C GLU A 56 14.50 38.66 -3.83
N PRO A 57 13.92 37.97 -2.82
CA PRO A 57 12.46 37.86 -2.68
C PRO A 57 11.83 39.19 -2.25
N LEU A 58 10.78 39.61 -2.97
CA LEU A 58 10.06 40.87 -2.71
C LEU A 58 8.71 40.63 -2.04
N PHE A 59 7.93 39.68 -2.58
CA PHE A 59 6.62 39.30 -2.06
C PHE A 59 6.29 37.88 -2.48
N TYR A 60 5.40 37.25 -1.74
CA TYR A 60 4.75 36.02 -2.17
C TYR A 60 3.31 36.01 -1.66
N PHE A 61 2.43 35.34 -2.39
CA PHE A 61 1.08 35.06 -1.91
C PHE A 61 0.56 33.76 -2.53
N VAL A 62 -0.37 33.11 -1.82
CA VAL A 62 -1.03 31.90 -2.29
C VAL A 62 -2.27 32.28 -3.08
N LEU A 63 -2.33 31.82 -4.32
CA LEU A 63 -3.52 31.90 -5.16
C LEU A 63 -4.42 30.70 -4.86
N SER A 64 -5.63 30.99 -4.39
CA SER A 64 -6.68 30.02 -4.12
C SER A 64 -7.93 30.32 -4.96
N HIS A 65 -8.93 29.43 -4.87
CA HIS A 65 -10.24 29.67 -5.47
C HIS A 65 -10.92 30.91 -4.89
N SER A 66 -10.64 31.28 -3.62
CA SER A 66 -11.21 32.47 -2.96
C SER A 66 -10.48 33.77 -3.29
N THR A 67 -9.20 33.75 -3.68
CA THR A 67 -8.37 34.97 -3.90
C THR A 67 -8.95 35.92 -4.96
N GLU A 68 -9.56 37.04 -4.60
CA GLU A 68 -10.20 37.92 -5.58
C GLU A 68 -9.21 38.46 -6.62
N CYS A 69 -9.53 38.30 -7.91
CA CYS A 69 -8.64 38.72 -8.99
C CYS A 69 -9.42 39.05 -10.27
N ALA A 70 -8.89 39.96 -11.09
CA ALA A 70 -9.49 40.32 -12.37
C ALA A 70 -8.44 40.69 -13.42
N ARG A 71 -8.77 40.46 -14.70
CA ARG A 71 -7.97 40.95 -15.81
C ARG A 71 -8.38 42.38 -16.14
N MET A 72 -7.42 43.28 -16.27
CA MET A 72 -7.64 44.69 -16.63
C MET A 72 -6.96 45.03 -17.96
N GLY A 73 -7.73 44.94 -19.04
CA GLY A 73 -7.25 45.18 -20.40
C GLY A 73 -6.34 44.05 -20.92
N ASN A 74 -5.39 44.40 -21.80
CA ASN A 74 -4.57 43.43 -22.53
C ASN A 74 -3.17 43.22 -21.95
N LEU A 75 -2.79 43.97 -20.91
CA LEU A 75 -1.47 43.86 -20.29
C LEU A 75 -1.50 43.77 -18.76
N ASN A 76 -2.65 43.98 -18.10
CA ASN A 76 -2.69 44.06 -16.64
C ASN A 76 -3.56 42.98 -16.00
N TYR A 77 -3.15 42.55 -14.81
CA TYR A 77 -3.88 41.64 -13.93
C TYR A 77 -3.89 42.21 -12.51
N ILE A 78 -5.03 42.22 -11.83
CA ILE A 78 -5.15 42.71 -10.46
C ILE A 78 -5.52 41.56 -9.50
N PHE A 79 -4.92 41.57 -8.32
CA PHE A 79 -5.22 40.70 -7.19
C PHE A 79 -5.57 41.55 -5.98
N HIS A 80 -6.58 41.13 -5.21
CA HIS A 80 -6.84 41.63 -3.87
C HIS A 80 -6.39 40.55 -2.88
N LEU A 81 -5.45 40.91 -2.01
CA LEU A 81 -4.86 40.00 -1.03
C LEU A 81 -5.45 40.27 0.35
N ASP A 82 -5.60 39.22 1.16
CA ASP A 82 -6.28 39.25 2.48
C ASP A 82 -5.64 40.27 3.46
N ASP A 83 -4.37 40.65 3.24
CA ASP A 83 -3.65 41.67 4.00
C ASP A 83 -4.01 43.13 3.63
N MET A 84 -5.19 43.37 3.02
CA MET A 84 -5.69 44.68 2.58
C MET A 84 -4.81 45.39 1.52
N GLU A 85 -3.98 44.64 0.78
CA GLU A 85 -3.18 45.17 -0.32
C GLU A 85 -3.69 44.61 -1.66
N SER A 86 -4.05 45.51 -2.58
CA SER A 86 -4.35 45.16 -3.96
C SER A 86 -3.13 45.37 -4.84
N LEU A 87 -2.68 44.33 -5.54
CA LEU A 87 -1.53 44.39 -6.44
C LEU A 87 -2.00 44.31 -7.90
N SER A 88 -1.41 45.15 -8.75
CA SER A 88 -1.59 45.16 -10.20
C SER A 88 -0.27 44.79 -10.87
N PHE A 89 -0.31 43.77 -11.72
CA PHE A 89 0.82 43.29 -12.50
C PHE A 89 0.62 43.67 -13.96
N LYS A 90 1.57 44.42 -14.51
CA LYS A 90 1.62 44.77 -15.92
C LYS A 90 2.72 43.97 -16.61
N PHE A 91 2.31 43.13 -17.56
CA PHE A 91 3.18 42.25 -18.34
C PHE A 91 3.76 42.97 -19.55
N LYS A 92 4.87 42.47 -20.08
CA LYS A 92 5.60 43.09 -21.18
C LYS A 92 4.81 43.04 -22.50
N ASP A 93 4.07 41.96 -22.72
CA ASP A 93 3.29 41.72 -23.92
C ASP A 93 1.98 40.95 -23.63
N PRO A 94 1.02 40.95 -24.57
CA PRO A 94 -0.26 40.27 -24.38
C PRO A 94 -0.16 38.74 -24.33
N GLU A 95 0.89 38.12 -24.90
CA GLU A 95 1.05 36.66 -24.88
C GLU A 95 1.46 36.18 -23.50
N GLU A 96 2.35 36.91 -22.81
CA GLU A 96 2.67 36.64 -21.40
C GLU A 96 1.46 36.81 -20.48
N LEU A 97 0.69 37.89 -20.63
CA LEU A 97 -0.55 38.05 -19.86
C LEU A 97 -1.51 36.89 -20.12
N LYS A 98 -1.66 36.46 -21.38
CA LYS A 98 -2.53 35.34 -21.74
C LYS A 98 -2.07 34.04 -21.08
N ALA A 99 -0.77 33.76 -21.13
CA ALA A 99 -0.17 32.61 -20.45
C ALA A 99 -0.38 32.65 -18.92
N PHE A 100 -0.17 33.81 -18.30
CA PHE A 100 -0.41 34.02 -16.87
C PHE A 100 -1.90 33.87 -16.51
N HIS A 101 -2.79 34.46 -17.31
CA HIS A 101 -4.23 34.36 -17.12
C HIS A 101 -4.71 32.91 -17.21
N SER A 102 -4.20 32.12 -18.15
CA SER A 102 -4.50 30.69 -18.22
C SER A 102 -4.11 29.93 -16.94
N LEU A 103 -2.98 30.29 -16.31
CA LEU A 103 -2.60 29.73 -15.01
C LEU A 103 -3.57 30.13 -13.91
N VAL A 104 -3.90 31.43 -13.80
CA VAL A 104 -4.81 31.94 -12.78
C VAL A 104 -6.20 31.32 -12.92
N VAL A 105 -6.73 31.22 -14.15
CA VAL A 105 -8.01 30.56 -14.42
C VAL A 105 -7.98 29.10 -14.02
N LYS A 106 -6.91 28.35 -14.35
CA LYS A 106 -6.77 26.92 -13.99
C LYS A 106 -6.88 26.70 -12.47
N VAL A 107 -6.32 27.62 -11.67
CA VAL A 107 -6.43 27.60 -10.21
C VAL A 107 -7.82 28.02 -9.74
N LYS A 108 -8.37 29.10 -10.32
CA LYS A 108 -9.65 29.69 -9.93
C LYS A 108 -10.86 28.83 -10.21
N THR A 109 -10.90 28.20 -11.38
CA THR A 109 -12.02 27.33 -11.75
C THR A 109 -11.87 25.92 -11.18
N GLY A 110 -10.68 25.60 -10.64
CA GLY A 110 -10.18 24.25 -10.57
C GLY A 110 -10.00 23.66 -11.96
N ASN A 111 -9.11 22.68 -12.12
CA ASN A 111 -9.16 21.85 -13.32
C ASN A 111 -10.29 20.83 -13.14
N LYS A 112 -11.55 21.28 -13.12
CA LYS A 112 -12.75 20.44 -13.00
C LYS A 112 -12.90 19.38 -14.10
N ASN A 113 -12.00 19.42 -15.09
CA ASN A 113 -11.91 18.50 -16.20
C ASN A 113 -10.80 17.45 -16.03
N SER A 114 -10.05 17.42 -14.91
CA SER A 114 -9.06 16.36 -14.70
C SER A 114 -9.75 15.06 -14.28
N ALA A 115 -9.28 13.93 -14.81
CA ALA A 115 -9.85 12.61 -14.49
C ALA A 115 -9.83 12.35 -12.97
N PHE A 116 -8.79 12.81 -12.27
CA PHE A 116 -8.67 12.74 -10.81
C PHE A 116 -9.78 13.52 -10.10
N ALA A 117 -10.04 14.77 -10.51
CA ALA A 117 -11.05 15.62 -9.88
C ALA A 117 -12.47 15.10 -10.15
N CYS A 118 -12.73 14.49 -11.30
CA CYS A 118 -14.04 13.90 -11.61
C CYS A 118 -14.36 12.67 -10.75
N ARG A 119 -13.35 11.92 -10.29
CA ARG A 119 -13.52 10.64 -9.59
C ARG A 119 -13.31 10.69 -8.09
N THR A 120 -12.88 11.83 -7.55
CA THR A 120 -12.42 11.97 -6.16
C THR A 120 -13.05 13.17 -5.47
N ASP A 121 -13.60 12.95 -4.26
CA ASP A 121 -14.07 14.01 -3.39
C ASP A 121 -12.92 14.91 -2.94
N GLU A 122 -13.12 16.23 -2.99
CA GLU A 122 -12.08 17.21 -2.68
C GLU A 122 -11.54 17.06 -1.25
N SER A 123 -12.40 16.81 -0.27
CA SER A 123 -12.00 16.58 1.12
C SER A 123 -11.13 15.33 1.28
N SER A 124 -11.46 14.25 0.54
CA SER A 124 -10.66 13.03 0.52
C SER A 124 -9.29 13.30 -0.10
N ALA A 125 -9.25 14.00 -1.25
CA ALA A 125 -8.01 14.33 -1.93
C ALA A 125 -7.07 15.17 -1.06
N ILE A 126 -7.60 16.19 -0.37
CA ILE A 126 -6.79 17.05 0.52
C ILE A 126 -6.19 16.22 1.66
N GLN A 127 -7.01 15.42 2.34
CA GLN A 127 -6.52 14.56 3.44
C GLN A 127 -5.46 13.56 2.95
N TYR A 128 -5.67 12.98 1.77
CA TYR A 128 -4.75 12.04 1.13
C TYR A 128 -3.38 12.67 0.88
N PHE A 129 -3.31 13.80 0.17
CA PHE A 129 -2.03 14.44 -0.13
C PHE A 129 -1.37 15.05 1.11
N GLN A 130 -2.14 15.51 2.09
CA GLN A 130 -1.59 15.94 3.38
C GLN A 130 -0.94 14.77 4.13
N PHE A 131 -1.57 13.60 4.14
CA PHE A 131 -1.02 12.40 4.76
C PHE A 131 0.33 12.02 4.14
N TYR A 132 0.43 11.99 2.81
CA TYR A 132 1.67 11.67 2.10
C TYR A 132 2.74 12.77 2.13
N GLY A 133 2.35 14.00 2.49
CA GLY A 133 3.25 15.13 2.71
C GLY A 133 4.09 15.04 4.00
N TYR A 134 3.76 14.13 4.94
CA TYR A 134 4.53 13.94 6.16
C TYR A 134 5.75 13.04 5.95
N LEU A 135 6.93 13.50 6.38
CA LEU A 135 8.17 12.71 6.35
C LEU A 135 8.08 11.42 7.16
N SER A 136 7.31 11.39 8.26
CA SER A 136 7.11 10.17 9.05
C SER A 136 6.39 9.08 8.25
N GLN A 137 5.43 9.44 7.38
CA GLN A 137 4.76 8.45 6.53
C GLN A 137 5.69 7.93 5.43
N GLN A 138 6.50 8.81 4.84
CA GLN A 138 7.56 8.38 3.92
C GLN A 138 8.58 7.48 4.61
N GLN A 139 8.94 7.77 5.87
CA GLN A 139 9.84 6.93 6.66
C GLN A 139 9.24 5.54 6.91
N ASN A 140 7.98 5.42 7.32
CA ASN A 140 7.31 4.12 7.50
C ASN A 140 7.42 3.25 6.25
N MET A 141 7.16 3.86 5.10
CA MET A 141 7.27 3.26 3.78
C MET A 141 8.71 2.89 3.40
N LEU A 142 9.70 3.73 3.69
CA LEU A 142 11.11 3.47 3.40
C LEU A 142 11.71 2.39 4.31
N GLN A 143 11.26 2.31 5.57
CA GLN A 143 11.73 1.32 6.55
C GLN A 143 11.18 -0.08 6.30
N ASP A 144 10.12 -0.22 5.50
CA ASP A 144 9.73 -1.51 4.93
C ASP A 144 10.83 -1.98 3.97
N TYR A 145 11.74 -2.78 4.52
CA TYR A 145 12.90 -3.30 3.80
C TYR A 145 12.47 -4.21 2.65
N ILE A 146 11.46 -5.06 2.85
CA ILE A 146 11.01 -6.01 1.83
C ILE A 146 10.49 -5.24 0.62
N ARG A 147 9.65 -4.21 0.85
CA ARG A 147 9.19 -3.31 -0.20
C ARG A 147 10.37 -2.62 -0.90
N THR A 148 11.13 -1.82 -0.16
CA THR A 148 12.12 -0.91 -0.74
C THR A 148 13.26 -1.67 -1.44
N SER A 149 13.74 -2.76 -0.84
CA SER A 149 14.81 -3.58 -1.43
C SER A 149 14.36 -4.38 -2.64
N THR A 150 13.10 -4.84 -2.68
CA THR A 150 12.57 -5.57 -3.84
C THR A 150 12.42 -4.65 -5.05
N TYR A 151 11.97 -3.41 -4.86
CA TYR A 151 11.97 -2.39 -5.91
C TYR A 151 13.38 -2.09 -6.43
N GLN A 152 14.35 -1.86 -5.54
CA GLN A 152 15.74 -1.65 -5.94
C GLN A 152 16.27 -2.85 -6.74
N ARG A 153 16.00 -4.08 -6.28
CA ARG A 153 16.41 -5.30 -6.96
C ARG A 153 15.74 -5.45 -8.32
N ALA A 154 14.45 -5.15 -8.44
CA ALA A 154 13.71 -5.19 -9.69
C ALA A 154 14.33 -4.28 -10.74
N VAL A 155 14.72 -3.07 -10.33
CA VAL A 155 15.38 -2.08 -11.18
C VAL A 155 16.81 -2.50 -11.55
N LEU A 156 17.67 -2.79 -10.55
CA LEU A 156 19.08 -3.11 -10.79
C LEU A 156 19.28 -4.44 -11.54
N SER A 157 18.47 -5.46 -11.22
CA SER A 157 18.53 -6.76 -11.91
C SER A 157 18.00 -6.70 -13.34
N ASN A 158 17.33 -5.60 -13.72
CA ASN A 158 16.89 -5.31 -15.08
C ASN A 158 17.50 -4.01 -15.60
N SER A 159 18.72 -3.67 -15.18
CA SER A 159 19.37 -2.40 -15.53
C SER A 159 19.43 -2.09 -17.03
N LEU A 160 19.46 -3.10 -17.92
CA LEU A 160 19.38 -2.88 -19.37
C LEU A 160 18.06 -2.24 -19.83
N ASP A 161 16.98 -2.43 -19.08
CA ASP A 161 15.70 -1.76 -19.35
C ASP A 161 15.78 -0.27 -19.00
N PHE A 162 16.63 0.13 -18.07
CA PHE A 162 16.72 1.51 -17.57
C PHE A 162 17.88 2.31 -18.16
N LYS A 163 18.99 1.65 -18.52
CA LYS A 163 20.21 2.30 -18.99
C LYS A 163 19.95 3.20 -20.21
N ASP A 164 20.36 4.46 -20.11
CA ASP A 164 20.20 5.50 -21.12
C ASP A 164 18.73 5.76 -21.54
N LYS A 165 17.75 5.31 -20.73
CA LYS A 165 16.32 5.50 -20.98
C LYS A 165 15.74 6.71 -20.28
N ILE A 166 14.55 7.12 -20.73
CA ILE A 166 13.72 8.13 -20.09
C ILE A 166 12.65 7.43 -19.27
N VAL A 167 12.56 7.74 -17.98
CA VAL A 167 11.67 7.07 -17.03
C VAL A 167 10.72 8.06 -16.38
N LEU A 168 9.48 7.65 -16.13
CA LEU A 168 8.49 8.39 -15.35
C LEU A 168 8.24 7.65 -14.03
N ASP A 169 8.47 8.33 -12.92
CA ASP A 169 8.14 7.87 -11.57
C ASP A 169 6.85 8.56 -11.10
N VAL A 170 5.77 7.80 -10.93
CA VAL A 170 4.42 8.32 -10.65
C VAL A 170 4.11 8.21 -9.16
N GLY A 171 3.87 9.35 -8.51
CA GLY A 171 3.72 9.40 -7.06
C GLY A 171 5.07 9.15 -6.38
N ALA A 172 6.09 9.91 -6.80
CA ALA A 172 7.48 9.64 -6.45
C ALA A 172 7.75 9.74 -4.93
N GLY A 173 6.89 10.41 -4.16
CA GLY A 173 7.08 10.64 -2.73
C GLY A 173 8.43 11.31 -2.47
N SER A 174 9.27 10.68 -1.65
CA SER A 174 10.66 11.13 -1.40
C SER A 174 11.60 11.02 -2.62
N GLY A 175 11.19 10.37 -3.70
CA GLY A 175 11.98 10.14 -4.92
C GLY A 175 12.84 8.87 -4.88
N ILE A 176 12.66 7.99 -3.89
CA ILE A 176 13.51 6.80 -3.69
C ILE A 176 13.60 5.90 -4.94
N LEU A 177 12.50 5.67 -5.65
CA LEU A 177 12.48 4.86 -6.86
C LEU A 177 13.24 5.55 -8.00
N SER A 178 13.08 6.87 -8.15
CA SER A 178 13.88 7.69 -9.07
C SER A 178 15.39 7.56 -8.81
N PHE A 179 15.83 7.47 -7.55
CA PHE A 179 17.24 7.20 -7.23
C PHE A 179 17.69 5.81 -7.68
N PHE A 180 16.88 4.76 -7.48
CA PHE A 180 17.22 3.41 -7.96
C PHE A 180 17.32 3.36 -9.49
N VAL A 181 16.42 4.06 -10.18
CA VAL A 181 16.45 4.19 -11.64
C VAL A 181 17.70 4.92 -12.11
N ALA A 182 18.11 6.00 -11.42
CA ALA A 182 19.38 6.68 -11.72
C ALA A 182 20.60 5.79 -11.46
N GLN A 183 20.59 4.96 -10.40
CA GLN A 183 21.63 3.96 -10.12
C GLN A 183 21.73 2.90 -11.22
N ALA A 184 20.62 2.52 -11.87
CA ALA A 184 20.61 1.63 -13.03
C ALA A 184 21.09 2.30 -14.34
N GLY A 185 21.45 3.58 -14.30
CA GLY A 185 22.03 4.30 -15.42
C GLY A 185 21.01 4.97 -16.34
N ALA A 186 19.81 5.29 -15.85
CA ALA A 186 18.83 6.04 -16.64
C ALA A 186 19.38 7.39 -17.12
N GLY A 187 19.04 7.73 -18.37
CA GLY A 187 19.43 8.99 -18.99
C GLY A 187 18.68 10.17 -18.39
N ARG A 188 17.39 9.99 -18.09
CA ARG A 188 16.57 10.98 -17.38
C ARG A 188 15.39 10.34 -16.66
N VAL A 189 14.99 10.92 -15.53
CA VAL A 189 13.84 10.52 -14.73
C VAL A 189 12.95 11.73 -14.45
N TYR A 190 11.66 11.63 -14.78
CA TYR A 190 10.64 12.59 -14.34
C TYR A 190 9.97 12.03 -13.08
N ALA A 191 10.20 12.67 -11.94
CA ALA A 191 9.63 12.29 -10.66
C ALA A 191 8.39 13.14 -10.37
N VAL A 192 7.19 12.60 -10.65
CA VAL A 192 5.92 13.33 -10.47
C VAL A 192 5.39 13.07 -9.06
N GLU A 193 5.18 14.13 -8.29
CA GLU A 193 4.66 14.06 -6.92
C GLU A 193 3.64 15.18 -6.68
N ALA A 194 2.46 14.83 -6.16
CA ALA A 194 1.36 15.77 -6.01
C ALA A 194 1.31 16.45 -4.64
N SER A 195 1.86 15.81 -3.60
CA SER A 195 1.95 16.36 -2.25
C SER A 195 3.13 17.32 -2.09
N SER A 196 3.22 17.92 -0.90
CA SER A 196 4.37 18.72 -0.47
C SER A 196 5.70 17.97 -0.47
N MET A 197 5.66 16.63 -0.52
CA MET A 197 6.87 15.81 -0.53
C MET A 197 7.75 16.07 -1.75
N ALA A 198 7.20 16.63 -2.83
CA ALA A 198 7.96 17.05 -4.01
C ALA A 198 9.12 18.00 -3.65
N GLN A 199 8.95 18.87 -2.65
CA GLN A 199 10.02 19.79 -2.21
C GLN A 199 11.17 19.05 -1.52
N HIS A 200 10.85 18.05 -0.70
CA HIS A 200 11.86 17.22 -0.06
C HIS A 200 12.56 16.29 -1.06
N ALA A 201 11.83 15.75 -2.04
CA ALA A 201 12.43 15.01 -3.14
C ALA A 201 13.43 15.87 -3.92
N GLU A 202 13.08 17.11 -4.25
CA GLU A 202 13.95 18.06 -4.93
C GLU A 202 15.20 18.39 -4.09
N GLN A 203 15.06 18.56 -2.77
CA GLN A 203 16.21 18.72 -1.86
C GLN A 203 17.13 17.50 -1.88
N LEU A 204 16.58 16.29 -1.86
CA LEU A 204 17.36 15.05 -1.95
C LEU A 204 18.07 14.92 -3.29
N VAL A 205 17.42 15.27 -4.41
CA VAL A 205 18.01 15.22 -5.75
C VAL A 205 19.23 16.13 -5.83
N ARG A 206 19.12 17.37 -5.32
CA ARG A 206 20.24 18.33 -5.28
C ARG A 206 21.37 17.85 -4.37
N ALA A 207 21.03 17.40 -3.16
CA ALA A 207 22.02 16.92 -2.19
C ALA A 207 22.82 15.70 -2.69
N ASN A 208 22.23 14.89 -3.57
CA ASN A 208 22.87 13.72 -4.17
C ASN A 208 23.49 13.99 -5.55
N ASN A 209 23.57 15.26 -5.99
CA ASN A 209 24.16 15.67 -7.27
C ASN A 209 23.55 14.95 -8.48
N LEU A 210 22.22 14.80 -8.50
CA LEU A 210 21.48 14.13 -9.58
C LEU A 210 20.51 15.06 -10.32
N SER A 211 20.63 16.38 -10.14
CA SER A 211 19.77 17.38 -10.77
C SER A 211 19.84 17.40 -12.30
N ASP A 212 20.89 16.87 -12.90
CA ASP A 212 21.03 16.69 -14.35
C ASP A 212 20.23 15.50 -14.88
N ARG A 213 19.86 14.54 -14.01
CA ARG A 213 19.17 13.29 -14.39
C ARG A 213 17.75 13.20 -13.87
N ILE A 214 17.49 13.64 -12.64
CA ILE A 214 16.17 13.55 -12.01
C ILE A 214 15.54 14.95 -12.00
N THR A 215 14.39 15.08 -12.64
CA THR A 215 13.58 16.31 -12.65
C THR A 215 12.31 16.06 -11.84
N VAL A 216 12.17 16.74 -10.71
CA VAL A 216 10.95 16.67 -9.89
C VAL A 216 9.86 17.56 -10.52
N VAL A 217 8.67 16.99 -10.69
CA VAL A 217 7.51 17.68 -11.26
C VAL A 217 6.39 17.65 -10.22
N ALA A 218 6.24 18.77 -9.51
CA ALA A 218 5.13 18.94 -8.57
C ALA A 218 3.78 19.00 -9.32
N GLY A 219 2.86 18.11 -8.94
CA GLY A 219 1.49 18.07 -9.47
C GLY A 219 0.93 16.65 -9.64
N LYS A 220 -0.37 16.56 -9.92
CA LYS A 220 -1.06 15.30 -10.20
C LYS A 220 -0.78 14.83 -11.62
N ILE A 221 -0.57 13.54 -11.83
CA ILE A 221 -0.22 12.99 -13.15
C ILE A 221 -1.29 13.25 -14.23
N GLU A 222 -2.55 13.41 -13.82
CA GLU A 222 -3.69 13.75 -14.65
C GLU A 222 -3.66 15.21 -15.14
N GLU A 223 -2.91 16.09 -14.47
CA GLU A 223 -2.95 17.55 -14.65
C GLU A 223 -1.65 18.18 -15.15
N ILE A 224 -0.55 17.42 -15.13
CA ILE A 224 0.78 17.82 -15.59
C ILE A 224 1.00 17.47 -17.06
N ASP A 225 1.92 18.23 -17.67
CA ASP A 225 2.44 18.00 -19.01
C ASP A 225 3.92 17.62 -18.93
N LEU A 226 4.32 16.59 -19.67
CA LEU A 226 5.72 16.22 -19.87
C LEU A 226 6.18 16.64 -21.28
N PRO A 227 7.46 17.03 -21.44
CA PRO A 227 7.96 17.50 -22.73
C PRO A 227 8.14 16.37 -23.76
N GLU A 228 8.13 15.10 -23.33
CA GLU A 228 8.33 13.94 -24.21
C GLU A 228 7.75 12.65 -23.63
N LYS A 229 7.70 11.61 -24.47
CA LYS A 229 7.29 10.25 -24.09
C LYS A 229 8.41 9.51 -23.36
N VAL A 230 8.06 8.58 -22.49
CA VAL A 230 8.98 7.79 -21.66
C VAL A 230 9.06 6.33 -22.10
N ASP A 231 10.20 5.69 -21.89
CA ASP A 231 10.41 4.27 -22.19
C ASP A 231 9.81 3.36 -21.10
N ILE A 232 9.82 3.81 -19.84
CA ILE A 232 9.34 3.05 -18.68
C ILE A 232 8.56 3.97 -17.76
N ILE A 233 7.47 3.44 -17.20
CA ILE A 233 6.78 4.04 -16.05
C ILE A 233 7.02 3.13 -14.85
N ILE A 234 7.51 3.71 -13.75
CA ILE A 234 7.68 3.06 -12.45
C ILE A 234 6.77 3.73 -11.42
N SER A 235 6.21 2.95 -10.50
CA SER A 235 5.42 3.48 -9.38
C SER A 235 5.32 2.44 -8.27
N GLU A 236 4.91 2.90 -7.09
CA GLU A 236 4.40 2.07 -6.00
C GLU A 236 2.94 2.48 -5.74
N PRO A 237 1.99 1.96 -6.54
CA PRO A 237 0.58 2.35 -6.47
C PRO A 237 -0.28 1.41 -5.62
N MET A 238 0.31 0.48 -4.87
CA MET A 238 -0.43 -0.60 -4.21
C MET A 238 -0.95 -0.17 -2.85
N GLY A 239 -2.27 -0.28 -2.65
CA GLY A 239 -2.90 -0.15 -1.33
C GLY A 239 -3.25 -1.49 -0.71
N TYR A 240 -3.98 -1.46 0.40
CA TYR A 240 -4.66 -2.65 0.95
C TYR A 240 -5.51 -3.34 -0.13
N MET A 241 -5.50 -4.68 -0.13
CA MET A 241 -6.12 -5.50 -1.17
C MET A 241 -5.72 -5.08 -2.60
N LEU A 242 -4.47 -4.64 -2.80
CA LEU A 242 -3.90 -4.10 -4.05
C LEU A 242 -4.51 -2.76 -4.52
N PHE A 243 -5.84 -2.61 -4.42
CA PHE A 243 -6.61 -1.56 -5.07
C PHE A 243 -6.93 -0.34 -4.21
N ASN A 244 -6.87 -0.45 -2.87
CA ASN A 244 -7.21 0.70 -2.01
C ASN A 244 -6.39 1.94 -2.37
N GLU A 245 -6.91 3.13 -2.06
CA GLU A 245 -6.35 4.45 -2.45
C GLU A 245 -6.57 4.83 -3.92
N ARG A 246 -6.97 3.88 -4.78
CA ARG A 246 -7.26 4.11 -6.20
C ARG A 246 -6.09 4.77 -6.96
N MET A 247 -4.85 4.54 -6.48
CA MET A 247 -3.63 5.07 -7.10
C MET A 247 -3.26 4.30 -8.38
N LEU A 248 -3.69 3.03 -8.50
CA LEU A 248 -3.56 2.26 -9.74
C LEU A 248 -4.22 2.95 -10.94
N GLU A 249 -5.31 3.69 -10.75
CA GLU A 249 -5.92 4.48 -11.85
C GLU A 249 -4.97 5.59 -12.32
N SER A 250 -4.29 6.30 -11.42
CA SER A 250 -3.27 7.30 -11.78
C SER A 250 -2.05 6.65 -12.46
N PHE A 251 -1.65 5.44 -12.03
CA PHE A 251 -0.59 4.66 -12.67
C PHE A 251 -0.96 4.24 -14.10
N LEU A 252 -2.20 3.78 -14.33
CA LEU A 252 -2.70 3.46 -15.67
C LEU A 252 -2.87 4.72 -16.53
N HIS A 253 -3.30 5.84 -15.95
CA HIS A 253 -3.42 7.13 -16.63
C HIS A 253 -2.07 7.62 -17.19
N ALA A 254 -1.00 7.36 -16.44
CA ALA A 254 0.36 7.74 -16.84
C ALA A 254 0.79 7.09 -18.17
N LYS A 255 0.16 5.98 -18.60
CA LYS A 255 0.44 5.33 -19.90
C LYS A 255 0.22 6.26 -21.09
N LYS A 256 -0.52 7.36 -20.95
CA LYS A 256 -0.57 8.41 -21.96
C LYS A 256 0.81 8.98 -22.30
N TRP A 257 1.82 8.84 -21.44
CA TRP A 257 3.21 9.24 -21.68
C TRP A 257 4.12 8.08 -22.12
N LEU A 258 3.67 6.84 -22.02
CA LEU A 258 4.46 5.68 -22.39
C LEU A 258 4.63 5.61 -23.92
N LYS A 259 5.84 5.31 -24.38
CA LYS A 259 6.11 4.97 -25.78
C LYS A 259 5.40 3.65 -26.15
N PRO A 260 5.10 3.40 -27.44
CA PRO A 260 4.79 2.06 -27.91
C PRO A 260 5.88 1.09 -27.44
N ASP A 261 5.48 -0.10 -26.96
CA ASP A 261 6.37 -1.13 -26.39
C ASP A 261 7.14 -0.71 -25.11
N GLY A 262 6.78 0.42 -24.51
CA GLY A 262 7.30 0.81 -23.21
C GLY A 262 6.86 -0.13 -22.09
N LYS A 263 7.59 -0.15 -20.98
CA LYS A 263 7.35 -1.06 -19.86
C LYS A 263 6.70 -0.37 -18.65
N MET A 264 5.95 -1.16 -17.89
CA MET A 264 5.36 -0.78 -16.61
C MET A 264 6.05 -1.55 -15.47
N PHE A 265 6.47 -0.85 -14.42
CA PHE A 265 7.06 -1.43 -13.21
C PHE A 265 6.27 -0.96 -11.97
N PRO A 266 5.45 -1.81 -11.32
CA PRO A 266 5.19 -3.22 -11.63
C PRO A 266 4.46 -3.43 -12.96
N SER A 267 4.58 -4.64 -13.52
CA SER A 267 3.97 -5.04 -14.79
C SER A 267 2.62 -5.73 -14.60
N ARG A 268 2.46 -6.50 -13.52
CA ARG A 268 1.28 -7.30 -13.20
C ARG A 268 1.02 -7.28 -11.70
N GLY A 269 -0.26 -7.31 -11.30
CA GLY A 269 -0.68 -7.51 -9.92
C GLY A 269 -1.72 -8.61 -9.79
N ASP A 270 -1.54 -9.47 -8.79
CA ASP A 270 -2.36 -10.65 -8.53
C ASP A 270 -3.00 -10.52 -7.14
N LEU A 271 -4.31 -10.31 -7.09
CA LEU A 271 -5.07 -10.32 -5.83
C LEU A 271 -5.52 -11.75 -5.54
N HIS A 272 -4.99 -12.35 -4.48
CA HIS A 272 -5.38 -13.66 -4.00
C HIS A 272 -6.55 -13.56 -3.02
N VAL A 273 -7.46 -14.53 -3.10
CA VAL A 273 -8.65 -14.65 -2.25
C VAL A 273 -8.75 -16.09 -1.76
N ALA A 274 -8.90 -16.30 -0.45
CA ALA A 274 -9.13 -17.63 0.13
C ALA A 274 -10.16 -17.60 1.27
N PRO A 275 -11.03 -18.62 1.40
CA PRO A 275 -11.92 -18.74 2.55
C PRO A 275 -11.12 -19.11 3.80
N PHE A 276 -11.45 -18.51 4.94
CA PHE A 276 -10.76 -18.80 6.20
C PHE A 276 -11.70 -19.14 7.36
N THR A 277 -11.14 -19.79 8.36
CA THR A 277 -11.77 -20.02 9.66
C THR A 277 -11.02 -19.31 10.78
N ASP A 278 -11.68 -18.38 11.47
CA ASP A 278 -11.13 -17.73 12.68
C ASP A 278 -12.29 -17.32 13.61
N GLU A 279 -12.66 -18.25 14.49
CA GLU A 279 -13.71 -18.04 15.48
C GLU A 279 -13.36 -16.90 16.46
N ALA A 280 -12.08 -16.78 16.82
CA ALA A 280 -11.62 -15.77 17.77
C ALA A 280 -11.79 -14.36 17.21
N LEU A 281 -11.42 -14.14 15.94
CA LEU A 281 -11.65 -12.87 15.25
C LEU A 281 -13.15 -12.54 15.13
N TYR A 282 -13.96 -13.53 14.72
CA TYR A 282 -15.41 -13.34 14.59
C TYR A 282 -16.05 -12.94 15.93
N MET A 283 -15.72 -13.65 17.01
CA MET A 283 -16.21 -13.38 18.36
C MET A 283 -15.69 -12.05 18.90
N GLU A 284 -14.50 -11.61 18.52
CA GLU A 284 -13.98 -10.28 18.91
C GLU A 284 -14.87 -9.16 18.38
N GLN A 285 -15.25 -9.18 17.09
CA GLN A 285 -16.13 -8.17 16.49
C GLN A 285 -17.53 -8.24 17.10
N PHE A 286 -18.06 -9.45 17.28
CA PHE A 286 -19.33 -9.66 17.95
C PHE A 286 -19.35 -9.10 19.39
N ASN A 287 -18.25 -9.27 20.13
CA ASN A 287 -18.11 -8.77 21.50
C ASN A 287 -18.00 -7.25 21.58
N LYS A 288 -17.38 -6.58 20.59
CA LYS A 288 -17.41 -5.11 20.50
C LYS A 288 -18.84 -4.60 20.35
N ALA A 289 -19.65 -5.25 19.51
CA ALA A 289 -21.06 -4.91 19.36
C ALA A 289 -21.87 -5.15 20.64
N ASN A 290 -21.49 -6.12 21.48
CA ASN A 290 -22.17 -6.41 22.75
C ASN A 290 -22.05 -5.29 23.78
N PHE A 291 -21.13 -4.33 23.63
CA PHE A 291 -21.15 -3.09 24.42
C PHE A 291 -22.51 -2.39 24.32
N TRP A 292 -23.13 -2.39 23.15
CA TRP A 292 -24.44 -1.75 22.94
C TRP A 292 -25.60 -2.54 23.52
N PHE A 293 -25.37 -3.77 24.00
CA PHE A 293 -26.41 -4.62 24.57
C PHE A 293 -26.65 -4.37 26.07
N GLN A 294 -26.55 -3.11 26.49
CA GLN A 294 -26.71 -2.68 27.88
C GLN A 294 -28.04 -1.96 28.08
N GLN A 295 -28.86 -2.44 29.03
CA GLN A 295 -30.17 -1.85 29.34
C GLN A 295 -30.08 -0.61 30.25
N HIS A 296 -28.99 -0.46 31.01
CA HIS A 296 -28.85 0.61 32.02
C HIS A 296 -27.45 1.25 31.98
N PHE A 297 -26.92 1.58 30.80
CA PHE A 297 -25.65 2.29 30.68
C PHE A 297 -25.82 3.73 31.18
N HIS A 298 -25.34 4.02 32.39
CA HIS A 298 -25.62 5.28 33.10
C HIS A 298 -27.11 5.66 33.15
N GLY A 299 -27.99 4.65 33.25
CA GLY A 299 -29.45 4.85 33.26
C GLY A 299 -30.12 4.93 31.88
N VAL A 300 -29.38 4.69 30.79
CA VAL A 300 -29.88 4.71 29.41
C VAL A 300 -29.85 3.30 28.79
N ASP A 301 -30.93 2.92 28.09
CA ASP A 301 -30.99 1.66 27.32
C ASP A 301 -30.37 1.84 25.93
N LEU A 302 -29.23 1.20 25.69
CA LEU A 302 -28.48 1.29 24.43
C LEU A 302 -28.90 0.25 23.39
N ARG A 303 -29.72 -0.75 23.78
CA ARG A 303 -29.94 -1.97 22.97
C ARG A 303 -30.49 -1.70 21.57
N VAL A 304 -31.23 -0.60 21.40
CA VAL A 304 -31.77 -0.17 20.10
C VAL A 304 -30.69 0.05 19.04
N LEU A 305 -29.44 0.33 19.45
CA LEU A 305 -28.31 0.56 18.53
C LEU A 305 -27.47 -0.69 18.26
N ARG A 306 -27.72 -1.83 18.92
CA ARG A 306 -26.89 -3.04 18.79
C ARG A 306 -26.80 -3.55 17.36
N GLU A 307 -27.92 -3.60 16.62
CA GLU A 307 -27.93 -4.08 15.23
C GLU A 307 -27.20 -3.14 14.28
N ALA A 308 -27.25 -1.83 14.54
CA ALA A 308 -26.50 -0.84 13.77
C ALA A 308 -24.99 -0.99 14.02
N ALA A 309 -24.59 -1.13 15.30
CA ALA A 309 -23.21 -1.36 15.68
C ALA A 309 -22.65 -2.68 15.15
N MET A 310 -23.44 -3.76 15.20
CA MET A 310 -23.04 -5.06 14.62
C MET A 310 -22.72 -4.91 13.13
N ARG A 311 -23.61 -4.29 12.36
CA ARG A 311 -23.35 -4.01 10.95
C ARG A 311 -22.10 -3.17 10.79
N GLU A 312 -21.93 -2.10 11.55
CA GLU A 312 -20.74 -1.24 11.46
C GLU A 312 -19.42 -2.01 11.66
N TYR A 313 -19.30 -2.82 12.72
CA TYR A 313 -18.08 -3.60 12.96
C TYR A 313 -17.82 -4.65 11.88
N PHE A 314 -18.86 -5.33 11.39
CA PHE A 314 -18.73 -6.33 10.31
C PHE A 314 -18.49 -5.71 8.93
N ARG A 315 -18.71 -4.39 8.77
CA ARG A 315 -18.36 -3.64 7.55
C ARG A 315 -16.89 -3.23 7.51
N GLN A 316 -16.12 -3.42 8.58
CA GLN A 316 -14.69 -3.06 8.61
C GLN A 316 -13.84 -4.25 8.13
N PRO A 317 -13.07 -4.11 7.04
CA PRO A 317 -12.02 -5.06 6.71
C PRO A 317 -10.97 -5.07 7.81
N VAL A 318 -10.51 -6.25 8.22
CA VAL A 318 -9.51 -6.40 9.29
C VAL A 318 -8.13 -6.47 8.66
N VAL A 319 -7.25 -5.54 9.03
CA VAL A 319 -5.85 -5.49 8.58
C VAL A 319 -4.96 -6.05 9.68
N ASP A 320 -4.44 -7.25 9.44
CA ASP A 320 -3.45 -7.93 10.26
C ASP A 320 -2.80 -9.09 9.50
N THR A 321 -1.97 -9.88 10.17
CA THR A 321 -1.41 -11.11 9.62
C THR A 321 -2.03 -12.34 10.27
N PHE A 322 -1.97 -13.46 9.57
CA PHE A 322 -2.53 -14.72 10.03
C PHE A 322 -1.69 -15.90 9.54
N ASP A 323 -1.83 -17.04 10.21
CA ASP A 323 -1.19 -18.28 9.79
C ASP A 323 -1.92 -18.89 8.60
N MET A 324 -1.21 -19.25 7.52
CA MET A 324 -1.82 -19.82 6.30
C MET A 324 -2.72 -21.05 6.58
N ARG A 325 -2.50 -21.79 7.68
CA ARG A 325 -3.32 -22.94 8.08
C ARG A 325 -4.79 -22.60 8.38
N ILE A 326 -5.14 -21.32 8.59
CA ILE A 326 -6.56 -20.95 8.75
C ILE A 326 -7.32 -20.94 7.42
N THR A 327 -6.62 -20.97 6.28
CA THR A 327 -7.25 -21.00 4.96
C THR A 327 -7.79 -22.41 4.70
N MET A 328 -9.07 -22.48 4.32
CA MET A 328 -9.79 -23.75 4.18
C MET A 328 -9.78 -24.31 2.75
N ALA A 329 -9.23 -23.56 1.79
CA ALA A 329 -9.12 -23.93 0.39
C ALA A 329 -7.96 -23.19 -0.29
N LYS A 330 -7.54 -23.68 -1.46
CA LYS A 330 -6.58 -23.01 -2.33
C LYS A 330 -7.10 -21.64 -2.75
N SER A 331 -6.22 -20.63 -2.75
CA SER A 331 -6.61 -19.27 -3.15
C SER A 331 -6.96 -19.19 -4.64
N VAL A 332 -7.95 -18.39 -4.98
CA VAL A 332 -8.23 -17.92 -6.35
C VAL A 332 -7.51 -16.58 -6.54
N SER A 333 -6.91 -16.37 -7.71
CA SER A 333 -6.20 -15.13 -8.05
C SER A 333 -6.96 -14.32 -9.11
N HIS A 334 -7.17 -13.04 -8.85
CA HIS A 334 -7.59 -12.06 -9.86
C HIS A 334 -6.36 -11.30 -10.36
N VAL A 335 -6.09 -11.41 -11.66
CA VAL A 335 -4.86 -10.90 -12.29
C VAL A 335 -5.15 -9.62 -13.07
N VAL A 336 -4.36 -8.60 -12.85
CA VAL A 336 -4.38 -7.34 -13.60
C VAL A 336 -3.03 -7.14 -14.28
N ASP A 337 -3.02 -7.14 -15.61
CA ASP A 337 -1.86 -6.73 -16.40
C ASP A 337 -1.90 -5.21 -16.61
N PHE A 338 -0.99 -4.48 -15.97
CA PHE A 338 -0.98 -3.03 -16.01
C PHE A 338 -0.58 -2.47 -17.39
N SER A 339 0.08 -3.27 -18.22
CA SER A 339 0.41 -2.86 -19.59
C SER A 339 -0.84 -2.72 -20.46
N THR A 340 -1.82 -3.62 -20.29
CA THR A 340 -3.04 -3.65 -21.10
C THR A 340 -4.27 -3.05 -20.41
N ALA A 341 -4.35 -3.09 -19.08
CA ALA A 341 -5.52 -2.63 -18.33
C ALA A 341 -5.78 -1.13 -18.52
N LYS A 342 -7.04 -0.73 -18.52
CA LYS A 342 -7.48 0.67 -18.59
C LYS A 342 -7.96 1.14 -17.22
N GLU A 343 -7.99 2.46 -17.03
CA GLU A 343 -8.56 3.06 -15.81
C GLU A 343 -10.00 2.57 -15.54
N GLU A 344 -10.82 2.47 -16.58
CA GLU A 344 -12.22 2.04 -16.49
C GLU A 344 -12.38 0.60 -15.97
N ASP A 345 -11.39 -0.27 -16.21
CA ASP A 345 -11.40 -1.66 -15.74
C ASP A 345 -11.32 -1.75 -14.21
N LEU A 346 -10.79 -0.70 -13.55
CA LEU A 346 -10.63 -0.64 -12.10
C LEU A 346 -11.84 -0.05 -11.39
N HIS A 347 -12.85 0.48 -12.09
CA HIS A 347 -14.02 1.08 -11.44
C HIS A 347 -14.98 0.04 -10.84
N LEU A 348 -15.09 -1.11 -11.50
CA LEU A 348 -15.86 -2.26 -11.04
C LEU A 348 -15.06 -3.53 -11.31
N ILE A 349 -14.51 -4.12 -10.24
CA ILE A 349 -13.73 -5.35 -10.34
C ILE A 349 -14.61 -6.49 -9.83
N GLU A 350 -14.99 -7.41 -10.71
CA GLU A 350 -15.73 -8.62 -10.36
C GLU A 350 -14.82 -9.84 -10.38
N ILE A 351 -14.69 -10.49 -9.23
CA ILE A 351 -13.87 -11.68 -9.01
C ILE A 351 -14.82 -12.86 -8.73
N PRO A 352 -15.10 -13.72 -9.72
CA PRO A 352 -15.83 -14.95 -9.46
C PRO A 352 -14.97 -15.86 -8.58
N ILE A 353 -15.58 -16.44 -7.55
CA ILE A 353 -14.89 -17.34 -6.62
C ILE A 353 -15.50 -18.74 -6.68
N GLU A 354 -14.62 -19.72 -6.74
CA GLU A 354 -14.93 -21.14 -6.69
C GLU A 354 -13.86 -21.85 -5.87
N PHE A 355 -14.25 -22.41 -4.73
CA PHE A 355 -13.35 -23.07 -3.80
C PHE A 355 -13.79 -24.51 -3.57
N HIS A 356 -12.88 -25.44 -3.86
CA HIS A 356 -12.99 -26.81 -3.37
C HIS A 356 -12.48 -26.86 -1.94
N MET A 357 -13.38 -27.09 -0.98
CA MET A 357 -13.03 -27.05 0.43
C MET A 357 -12.11 -28.21 0.79
N LEU A 358 -10.94 -27.93 1.34
CA LEU A 358 -9.97 -28.92 1.78
C LEU A 358 -10.28 -29.42 3.20
N GLU A 359 -10.94 -28.59 4.00
CA GLU A 359 -11.24 -28.85 5.40
C GLU A 359 -12.75 -28.72 5.70
N THR A 360 -13.19 -29.43 6.74
CA THR A 360 -14.55 -29.30 7.28
C THR A 360 -14.53 -28.30 8.42
N GLY A 361 -15.43 -27.31 8.39
CA GLY A 361 -15.48 -26.29 9.45
C GLY A 361 -16.37 -25.11 9.07
N THR A 362 -16.26 -24.05 9.86
CA THR A 362 -17.01 -22.80 9.66
C THR A 362 -16.16 -21.78 8.90
N VAL A 363 -16.62 -21.36 7.73
CA VAL A 363 -16.06 -20.25 6.95
C VAL A 363 -16.56 -18.94 7.56
N HIS A 364 -15.64 -18.18 8.13
CA HIS A 364 -15.93 -16.90 8.79
C HIS A 364 -15.83 -15.70 7.84
N GLY A 365 -15.19 -15.88 6.68
CA GLY A 365 -14.99 -14.82 5.71
C GLY A 365 -14.01 -15.19 4.61
N LEU A 366 -13.54 -14.17 3.89
CA LEU A 366 -12.50 -14.27 2.87
C LEU A 366 -11.26 -13.47 3.28
N ALA A 367 -10.10 -14.06 3.09
CA ALA A 367 -8.79 -13.46 3.30
C ALA A 367 -8.20 -13.05 1.95
N PHE A 368 -7.48 -11.93 1.96
CA PHE A 368 -6.93 -11.26 0.79
C PHE A 368 -5.47 -10.89 1.01
N TRP A 369 -4.66 -11.12 0.00
CA TRP A 369 -3.28 -10.66 -0.11
C TRP A 369 -2.96 -10.48 -1.59
N PHE A 370 -1.85 -9.82 -1.91
CA PHE A 370 -1.47 -9.61 -3.31
C PHE A 370 0.02 -9.85 -3.57
N ASP A 371 0.30 -10.22 -4.82
CA ASP A 371 1.64 -10.31 -5.37
C ASP A 371 1.73 -9.33 -6.54
N VAL A 372 2.87 -8.64 -6.72
CA VAL A 372 3.16 -7.85 -7.92
C VAL A 372 4.44 -8.32 -8.57
N ALA A 373 4.43 -8.37 -9.90
CA ALA A 373 5.55 -8.83 -10.71
C ALA A 373 6.16 -7.68 -11.51
N PHE A 374 7.48 -7.66 -11.59
CA PHE A 374 8.28 -6.78 -12.42
C PHE A 374 8.86 -7.61 -13.58
N PHE A 375 8.21 -7.59 -14.73
CA PHE A 375 8.66 -8.33 -15.92
C PHE A 375 9.66 -7.51 -16.73
N GLY A 376 10.91 -7.49 -16.24
CA GLY A 376 12.03 -6.93 -16.97
C GLY A 376 12.60 -7.87 -18.03
N SER A 377 13.49 -7.37 -18.88
CA SER A 377 14.07 -8.12 -20.00
C SER A 377 15.05 -9.21 -19.54
N GLN A 378 15.59 -9.11 -18.32
CA GLN A 378 16.62 -10.01 -17.82
C GLN A 378 16.08 -11.01 -16.82
N SER A 379 15.29 -10.55 -15.83
CA SER A 379 14.71 -11.42 -14.81
C SER A 379 13.35 -10.90 -14.35
N PRO A 380 12.35 -11.80 -14.21
CA PRO A 380 11.17 -11.48 -13.42
C PRO A 380 11.56 -11.36 -11.94
N ILE A 381 11.01 -10.36 -11.26
CA ILE A 381 11.14 -10.17 -9.81
C ILE A 381 9.72 -10.02 -9.23
N TRP A 382 9.48 -10.60 -8.06
CA TRP A 382 8.17 -10.57 -7.39
C TRP A 382 8.29 -9.89 -6.03
N LEU A 383 7.33 -9.02 -5.73
CA LEU A 383 7.04 -8.52 -4.38
C LEU A 383 5.73 -9.16 -3.94
N SER A 384 5.77 -9.94 -2.85
CA SER A 384 4.62 -10.67 -2.34
C SER A 384 4.24 -10.17 -0.96
N THR A 385 2.93 -10.10 -0.70
CA THR A 385 2.35 -9.84 0.62
C THR A 385 1.65 -11.08 1.18
N SER A 386 1.98 -12.26 0.63
CA SER A 386 1.44 -13.54 1.09
C SER A 386 1.71 -13.75 2.58
N PRO A 387 0.79 -14.37 3.36
CA PRO A 387 1.05 -14.72 4.75
C PRO A 387 2.16 -15.79 4.92
N LEU A 388 2.71 -16.31 3.82
CA LEU A 388 3.88 -17.19 3.79
C LEU A 388 5.20 -16.44 3.60
N GLU A 389 5.16 -15.15 3.32
CA GLU A 389 6.36 -14.32 3.09
C GLU A 389 6.60 -13.39 4.29
N PRO A 390 7.80 -12.82 4.41
CA PRO A 390 8.08 -11.82 5.43
C PRO A 390 7.10 -10.66 5.40
N LEU A 391 6.71 -10.22 6.60
CA LEU A 391 5.67 -9.22 6.77
C LEU A 391 6.07 -7.88 6.15
N THR A 392 5.13 -7.32 5.39
CA THR A 392 5.19 -5.96 4.83
C THR A 392 4.21 -5.05 5.56
N HIS A 393 4.34 -3.74 5.40
CA HIS A 393 3.40 -2.78 6.01
C HIS A 393 1.96 -2.89 5.48
N TRP A 394 1.72 -3.57 4.36
CA TRP A 394 0.37 -3.86 3.85
C TRP A 394 -0.37 -4.93 4.66
N TYR A 395 0.35 -5.77 5.41
CA TYR A 395 -0.19 -6.97 6.04
C TYR A 395 -1.04 -7.80 5.05
N GLN A 396 -2.08 -8.47 5.56
CA GLN A 396 -3.15 -9.08 4.79
C GLN A 396 -4.48 -8.47 5.23
N VAL A 397 -5.55 -8.71 4.45
CA VAL A 397 -6.88 -8.18 4.76
C VAL A 397 -7.87 -9.34 4.89
N ARG A 398 -8.67 -9.32 5.95
CA ARG A 398 -9.72 -10.31 6.19
C ARG A 398 -11.08 -9.64 6.27
N CYS A 399 -12.00 -10.09 5.42
CA CYS A 399 -13.37 -9.60 5.38
C CYS A 399 -14.29 -10.68 5.94
N LEU A 400 -14.87 -10.39 7.11
CA LEU A 400 -15.84 -11.29 7.75
C LEU A 400 -17.17 -11.28 7.01
N VAL A 401 -17.95 -12.33 7.17
CA VAL A 401 -19.38 -12.35 6.84
C VAL A 401 -20.21 -12.33 8.10
N GLU A 402 -21.39 -11.68 8.07
CA GLU A 402 -22.26 -11.58 9.24
C GLU A 402 -22.75 -12.96 9.70
N SER A 403 -23.09 -13.83 8.75
CA SER A 403 -23.52 -15.21 9.00
C SER A 403 -22.50 -16.20 8.43
N PRO A 404 -21.64 -16.81 9.27
CA PRO A 404 -20.66 -17.80 8.84
C PRO A 404 -21.30 -19.03 8.17
N LEU A 405 -20.58 -19.67 7.26
CA LEU A 405 -21.05 -20.85 6.54
C LEU A 405 -20.34 -22.12 7.02
N PHE A 406 -21.11 -23.11 7.47
CA PHE A 406 -20.55 -24.44 7.71
C PHE A 406 -20.38 -25.21 6.40
N VAL A 407 -19.18 -25.72 6.16
CA VAL A 407 -18.81 -26.47 4.96
C VAL A 407 -18.13 -27.78 5.35
N LYS A 408 -18.27 -28.80 4.50
CA LYS A 408 -17.57 -30.07 4.60
C LYS A 408 -16.44 -30.13 3.57
N ALA A 409 -15.36 -30.81 3.92
CA ALA A 409 -14.28 -31.12 3.00
C ALA A 409 -14.84 -31.82 1.74
N GLY A 410 -14.36 -31.41 0.57
CA GLY A 410 -14.84 -31.83 -0.74
C GLY A 410 -16.07 -31.08 -1.27
N GLN A 411 -16.75 -30.26 -0.45
CA GLN A 411 -17.83 -29.41 -0.96
C GLN A 411 -17.30 -28.25 -1.80
N LEU A 412 -18.17 -27.73 -2.66
CA LEU A 412 -17.88 -26.60 -3.51
C LEU A 412 -18.54 -25.34 -2.95
N LEU A 413 -17.72 -24.34 -2.61
CA LEU A 413 -18.16 -23.00 -2.21
C LEU A 413 -18.02 -22.07 -3.42
N ARG A 414 -19.12 -21.48 -3.87
CA ARG A 414 -19.17 -20.57 -5.03
C ARG A 414 -19.66 -19.20 -4.66
N GLY A 415 -19.33 -18.20 -5.47
CA GLY A 415 -19.77 -16.85 -5.23
C GLY A 415 -19.07 -15.82 -6.09
N LYS A 416 -19.08 -14.57 -5.61
CA LYS A 416 -18.32 -13.48 -6.20
C LYS A 416 -17.88 -12.47 -5.16
N VAL A 417 -16.78 -11.79 -5.47
CA VAL A 417 -16.32 -10.60 -4.77
C VAL A 417 -16.37 -9.45 -5.76
N SER A 418 -17.07 -8.37 -5.43
CA SER A 418 -17.19 -7.17 -6.28
C SER A 418 -16.61 -5.97 -5.55
N LEU A 419 -15.57 -5.35 -6.10
CA LEU A 419 -15.02 -4.09 -5.60
C LEU A 419 -15.58 -2.96 -6.46
N VAL A 420 -16.36 -2.06 -5.84
CA VAL A 420 -16.96 -0.90 -6.52
C VAL A 420 -16.24 0.37 -6.08
N ALA A 421 -15.59 1.05 -7.02
CA ALA A 421 -14.85 2.27 -6.73
C ALA A 421 -15.78 3.37 -6.20
N ASN A 422 -15.38 4.06 -5.13
CA ASN A 422 -16.12 5.16 -4.55
C ASN A 422 -15.30 6.47 -4.57
N GLN A 423 -15.97 7.60 -4.35
CA GLN A 423 -15.37 8.94 -4.45
C GLN A 423 -14.39 9.27 -3.31
N ARG A 424 -14.31 8.42 -2.27
CA ARG A 424 -13.41 8.57 -1.11
C ARG A 424 -12.05 7.90 -1.33
N GLN A 425 -11.65 7.69 -2.59
CA GLN A 425 -10.40 7.02 -2.97
C GLN A 425 -10.32 5.58 -2.44
N SER A 426 -11.42 4.84 -2.46
CA SER A 426 -11.46 3.46 -1.98
C SER A 426 -12.55 2.66 -2.69
N TYR A 427 -12.87 1.48 -2.16
CA TYR A 427 -13.82 0.54 -2.73
C TYR A 427 -14.85 0.11 -1.69
N ASP A 428 -16.10 -0.03 -2.14
CA ASP A 428 -17.10 -0.81 -1.44
C ASP A 428 -16.93 -2.28 -1.87
N VAL A 429 -16.63 -3.16 -0.90
CA VAL A 429 -16.30 -4.58 -1.15
C VAL A 429 -17.52 -5.43 -0.86
N ASN A 430 -18.16 -5.96 -1.90
CA ASN A 430 -19.34 -6.81 -1.76
C ASN A 430 -18.97 -8.28 -1.93
N LEU A 431 -19.31 -9.09 -0.93
CA LEU A 431 -19.06 -10.53 -0.88
C LEU A 431 -20.38 -11.27 -1.01
N GLU A 432 -20.41 -12.28 -1.88
CA GLU A 432 -21.51 -13.24 -1.97
C GLU A 432 -20.93 -14.64 -2.01
N MET A 433 -21.40 -15.54 -1.14
CA MET A 433 -20.96 -16.93 -1.09
C MET A 433 -22.14 -17.88 -0.86
N ARG A 434 -22.09 -19.06 -1.48
CA ARG A 434 -23.06 -20.14 -1.31
C ARG A 434 -22.38 -21.51 -1.35
N VAL A 435 -22.90 -22.44 -0.57
CA VAL A 435 -22.43 -23.83 -0.57
C VAL A 435 -23.27 -24.62 -1.57
N GLU A 436 -22.65 -25.07 -2.65
CA GLU A 436 -23.34 -25.81 -3.72
C GLU A 436 -23.98 -27.10 -3.19
N GLY A 437 -25.17 -27.41 -3.70
CA GLY A 437 -25.99 -28.54 -3.22
C GLY A 437 -26.71 -28.28 -1.89
N THR A 438 -26.65 -27.07 -1.33
CA THR A 438 -27.40 -26.67 -0.14
C THR A 438 -28.15 -25.35 -0.37
N THR A 439 -29.01 -24.96 0.59
CA THR A 439 -29.65 -23.64 0.60
C THR A 439 -28.83 -22.57 1.34
N MET A 440 -27.64 -22.93 1.84
CA MET A 440 -26.81 -22.05 2.66
C MET A 440 -26.13 -20.99 1.78
N ARG A 441 -26.35 -19.73 2.14
CA ARG A 441 -25.77 -18.55 1.48
C ARG A 441 -25.46 -17.48 2.51
N THR A 442 -24.46 -16.66 2.22
CA THR A 442 -24.11 -15.50 3.03
C THR A 442 -23.62 -14.38 2.12
N SER A 443 -23.74 -13.15 2.60
CA SER A 443 -23.24 -11.98 1.91
C SER A 443 -22.82 -10.92 2.92
N ASN A 444 -21.91 -10.04 2.52
CA ASN A 444 -21.57 -8.85 3.30
C ASN A 444 -21.12 -7.73 2.34
N SER A 445 -21.19 -6.48 2.79
CA SER A 445 -20.71 -5.31 2.07
C SER A 445 -19.80 -4.55 3.02
N LEU A 446 -18.53 -4.37 2.69
CA LEU A 446 -17.53 -3.75 3.54
C LEU A 446 -17.03 -2.43 2.95
N ASP A 447 -16.59 -1.51 3.82
CA ASP A 447 -16.01 -0.23 3.41
C ASP A 447 -14.48 -0.28 3.57
N LEU A 448 -13.77 -0.41 2.44
CA LEU A 448 -12.29 -0.48 2.45
C LEU A 448 -11.63 0.82 2.89
N LYS A 449 -12.38 1.95 2.94
CA LYS A 449 -11.87 3.21 3.49
C LYS A 449 -11.77 3.19 5.01
N ASN A 450 -12.50 2.31 5.70
CA ASN A 450 -12.56 2.24 7.15
C ASN A 450 -12.09 0.87 7.69
N PRO A 451 -10.82 0.49 7.47
CA PRO A 451 -10.29 -0.77 7.98
C PRO A 451 -10.08 -0.74 9.50
N TYR A 452 -10.19 -1.91 10.13
CA TYR A 452 -9.81 -2.13 11.52
C TYR A 452 -8.39 -2.73 11.58
N PHE A 453 -7.44 -1.94 12.09
CA PHE A 453 -6.06 -2.40 12.32
C PHE A 453 -5.98 -3.22 13.60
N ARG A 454 -5.62 -4.50 13.48
CA ARG A 454 -5.61 -5.47 14.59
C ARG A 454 -4.22 -6.01 14.94
N TYR A 455 -3.19 -5.68 14.18
CA TYR A 455 -1.85 -6.22 14.43
C TYR A 455 -1.32 -5.88 15.84
N THR A 456 -0.88 -6.90 16.58
CA THR A 456 -0.45 -6.80 17.99
C THR A 456 1.05 -7.02 18.21
N GLY A 457 1.86 -7.07 17.14
CA GLY A 457 3.32 -7.19 17.24
C GLY A 457 3.87 -8.62 17.41
N GLN A 458 3.03 -9.66 17.26
CA GLN A 458 3.51 -11.05 17.20
C GLN A 458 3.67 -11.48 15.74
N PRO A 459 4.90 -11.58 15.21
CA PRO A 459 5.11 -11.98 13.83
C PRO A 459 4.81 -13.48 13.67
N ALA A 460 3.95 -13.83 12.71
CA ALA A 460 3.96 -15.17 12.15
C ALA A 460 5.34 -15.39 11.50
N GLN A 461 6.03 -16.49 11.83
CA GLN A 461 7.37 -16.75 11.31
C GLN A 461 7.28 -17.27 9.88
N PRO A 462 7.79 -16.54 8.87
CA PRO A 462 7.80 -17.01 7.49
C PRO A 462 8.99 -17.97 7.25
N PRO A 463 8.91 -18.89 6.27
CA PRO A 463 10.09 -19.51 5.70
C PRO A 463 11.03 -18.47 5.06
N PRO A 464 12.36 -18.56 5.26
CA PRO A 464 13.32 -17.67 4.60
C PRO A 464 13.42 -17.97 3.10
N GLY A 465 13.39 -16.92 2.25
CA GLY A 465 13.56 -17.07 0.81
C GLY A 465 13.49 -15.76 0.03
N THR A 466 13.89 -15.84 -1.25
CA THR A 466 13.65 -14.81 -2.27
C THR A 466 13.03 -15.50 -3.48
N SER A 467 12.09 -14.85 -4.14
CA SER A 467 11.20 -15.55 -5.09
C SER A 467 11.31 -14.96 -6.51
N HIS A 468 11.57 -15.84 -7.48
CA HIS A 468 11.57 -15.53 -8.94
C HIS A 468 10.24 -15.90 -9.62
N VAL A 469 9.34 -16.54 -8.89
CA VAL A 469 7.95 -16.89 -9.26
C VAL A 469 7.02 -16.45 -8.11
N SER A 470 5.71 -16.36 -8.33
CA SER A 470 4.77 -16.04 -7.24
C SER A 470 4.93 -17.05 -6.09
N PRO A 471 5.21 -16.59 -4.85
CA PRO A 471 5.27 -17.46 -3.68
C PRO A 471 3.94 -18.16 -3.40
N SER A 472 2.83 -17.44 -3.61
CA SER A 472 1.47 -17.95 -3.45
C SER A 472 1.23 -19.12 -4.40
N GLU A 473 1.52 -18.95 -5.69
CA GLU A 473 1.35 -20.02 -6.69
C GLU A 473 2.29 -21.20 -6.44
N ALA A 474 3.53 -20.94 -6.03
CA ALA A 474 4.53 -21.97 -5.75
C ALA A 474 4.09 -22.88 -4.58
N TYR A 475 3.59 -22.29 -3.48
CA TYR A 475 3.09 -23.04 -2.33
C TYR A 475 1.94 -23.98 -2.70
N TRP A 476 0.92 -23.46 -3.40
CA TRP A 476 -0.21 -24.28 -3.79
C TRP A 476 0.16 -25.39 -4.77
N SER A 477 1.11 -25.11 -5.68
CA SER A 477 1.62 -26.13 -6.61
C SER A 477 2.34 -27.26 -5.87
N GLN A 478 3.09 -26.96 -4.80
CA GLN A 478 3.74 -27.98 -3.98
C GLN A 478 2.73 -28.84 -3.21
N LEU A 479 1.68 -28.23 -2.65
CA LEU A 479 0.58 -28.95 -2.00
C LEU A 479 -0.15 -29.88 -2.98
N ASP A 480 -0.44 -29.42 -4.19
CA ASP A 480 -1.07 -30.24 -5.23
C ASP A 480 -0.21 -31.47 -5.57
N VAL A 481 1.11 -31.30 -5.69
CA VAL A 481 2.05 -32.41 -5.94
C VAL A 481 2.09 -33.39 -4.76
N GLN A 482 2.07 -32.90 -3.52
CA GLN A 482 2.02 -33.76 -2.34
C GLN A 482 0.71 -34.54 -2.26
N GLY A 483 -0.42 -33.87 -2.49
CA GLY A 483 -1.75 -34.50 -2.53
C GLY A 483 -1.86 -35.54 -3.64
N ALA A 484 -1.35 -35.25 -4.83
CA ALA A 484 -1.31 -36.20 -5.95
C ALA A 484 -0.46 -37.44 -5.61
N ARG A 485 0.69 -37.28 -4.95
CA ARG A 485 1.52 -38.40 -4.50
C ARG A 485 0.81 -39.28 -3.47
N GLN A 486 0.11 -38.67 -2.51
CA GLN A 486 -0.69 -39.41 -1.53
C GLN A 486 -1.86 -40.16 -2.19
N ALA A 487 -2.55 -39.54 -3.15
CA ALA A 487 -3.61 -40.18 -3.92
C ALA A 487 -3.09 -41.37 -4.74
N VAL A 488 -1.95 -41.22 -5.43
CA VAL A 488 -1.32 -42.32 -6.19
C VAL A 488 -0.88 -43.46 -5.26
N ASN A 489 -0.33 -43.17 -4.08
CA ASN A 489 0.03 -44.18 -3.10
C ASN A 489 -1.19 -44.94 -2.55
N MET A 490 -2.33 -44.25 -2.35
CA MET A 490 -3.58 -44.90 -1.98
C MET A 490 -4.18 -45.76 -3.10
N VAL A 491 -4.05 -45.34 -4.36
CA VAL A 491 -4.52 -46.13 -5.53
C VAL A 491 -3.65 -47.38 -5.77
N ASN A 492 -2.35 -47.32 -5.44
CA ASN A 492 -1.44 -48.46 -5.54
C ASN A 492 -1.41 -49.36 -4.29
N GLY A 493 -2.35 -49.19 -3.35
CA GLY A 493 -2.48 -50.07 -2.18
C GLY A 493 -1.38 -49.91 -1.11
N MET A 494 -0.56 -48.86 -1.18
CA MET A 494 0.50 -48.59 -0.20
C MET A 494 0.03 -47.53 0.80
N SER A 495 -0.43 -47.97 1.97
CA SER A 495 -0.71 -47.07 3.11
C SER A 495 0.62 -46.61 3.72
N VAL A 496 1.07 -45.40 3.37
CA VAL A 496 2.25 -44.79 4.01
C VAL A 496 1.78 -44.00 5.23
N ASN A 497 1.86 -44.59 6.42
CA ASN A 497 1.77 -43.82 7.66
C ASN A 497 3.00 -42.91 7.74
N GLY A 498 2.80 -41.64 8.09
CA GLY A 498 3.77 -40.53 8.02
C GLY A 498 5.05 -40.64 8.88
N LEU A 499 5.58 -41.83 9.11
CA LEU A 499 6.85 -42.12 9.77
C LEU A 499 7.77 -43.07 8.97
N GLY A 500 7.49 -43.34 7.68
CA GLY A 500 8.48 -43.92 6.78
C GLY A 500 8.76 -45.42 6.92
N GLU A 501 7.88 -46.21 7.54
CA GLU A 501 7.92 -47.68 7.46
C GLU A 501 6.93 -48.20 6.41
N VAL A 502 7.45 -48.95 5.44
CA VAL A 502 6.67 -49.64 4.41
C VAL A 502 6.36 -51.05 4.93
N SER A 503 5.14 -51.30 5.38
CA SER A 503 4.70 -52.67 5.71
C SER A 503 4.24 -53.37 4.44
N MET A 504 5.04 -54.31 3.92
CA MET A 504 4.59 -55.28 2.92
C MET A 504 3.97 -56.48 3.63
N ASP A 505 2.64 -56.60 3.57
CA ASP A 505 1.95 -57.77 4.09
C ASP A 505 2.14 -58.93 3.10
N THR A 506 3.01 -59.87 3.43
CA THR A 506 3.24 -61.09 2.64
C THR A 506 2.51 -62.24 3.33
N SER A 507 1.55 -62.82 2.61
CA SER A 507 0.80 -63.99 3.00
C SER A 507 1.70 -65.20 3.24
N GLN A 508 1.80 -65.65 4.49
CA GLN A 508 2.14 -67.04 4.80
C GLN A 508 1.26 -67.61 5.91
N THR A 509 0.58 -68.69 5.55
CA THR A 509 -0.13 -69.63 6.41
C THR A 509 0.78 -70.22 7.47
N ASN A 510 0.38 -70.16 8.76
CA ASN A 510 0.55 -71.28 9.67
C ASN A 510 -0.35 -71.15 10.91
N SER A 511 -1.11 -72.21 11.14
CA SER A 511 -1.96 -72.50 12.27
C SER A 511 -1.13 -72.84 13.51
N SER A 512 -1.48 -72.27 14.67
CA SER A 512 -1.37 -72.90 16.01
C SER A 512 -1.94 -71.99 17.10
N ASN A 513 -2.85 -72.54 17.89
CA ASN A 513 -3.49 -71.94 19.06
C ASN A 513 -2.50 -71.61 20.18
N LEU A 514 -2.67 -70.46 20.85
CA LEU A 514 -2.55 -70.33 22.31
C LEU A 514 -3.14 -68.98 22.79
N ILE A 515 -4.04 -69.08 23.76
CA ILE A 515 -4.72 -67.98 24.46
C ILE A 515 -3.81 -67.44 25.57
N ALA A 516 -3.70 -66.12 25.69
CA ALA A 516 -3.38 -65.46 26.96
C ALA A 516 -4.13 -64.12 27.08
N LEU A 517 -4.81 -63.96 28.22
CA LEU A 517 -5.68 -62.87 28.65
C LEU A 517 -4.91 -61.57 28.91
N GLY A 518 -5.49 -60.42 28.51
CA GLY A 518 -5.05 -59.08 28.91
C GLY A 518 -5.95 -57.98 28.34
N SER A 519 -6.84 -57.45 29.19
CA SER A 519 -7.97 -56.54 28.93
C SER A 519 -7.71 -55.22 28.18
N GLN A 520 -8.53 -55.00 27.15
CA GLN A 520 -9.02 -53.71 26.61
C GLN A 520 -10.48 -53.51 27.14
N PRO A 521 -11.13 -52.31 27.14
CA PRO A 521 -11.15 -51.44 25.96
C PRO A 521 -11.19 -49.91 26.13
N ASN A 522 -10.77 -49.28 25.03
CA ASN A 522 -11.14 -47.97 24.52
C ASN A 522 -12.59 -47.53 24.80
N ILE A 523 -12.77 -46.27 25.20
CA ILE A 523 -14.05 -45.56 25.18
C ILE A 523 -13.84 -44.15 24.56
N HIS A 524 -14.52 -43.91 23.43
CA HIS A 524 -14.84 -42.59 22.86
C HIS A 524 -15.62 -41.73 23.87
N PRO A 525 -15.47 -40.38 23.86
CA PRO A 525 -16.71 -39.61 23.71
C PRO A 525 -16.56 -38.26 22.99
N GLY A 526 -17.41 -38.04 21.99
CA GLY A 526 -18.01 -36.72 21.77
C GLY A 526 -19.25 -36.56 22.66
N SER A 527 -19.76 -35.31 22.73
CA SER A 527 -21.04 -34.81 23.28
C SER A 527 -21.04 -34.10 24.65
N ILE A 528 -21.59 -32.87 24.57
CA ILE A 528 -21.95 -31.79 25.52
C ILE A 528 -23.09 -32.30 26.48
N SER A 529 -23.37 -31.85 27.71
CA SER A 529 -23.63 -30.49 28.23
C SER A 529 -23.71 -30.38 29.77
N SER A 530 -23.36 -29.19 30.26
CA SER A 530 -23.90 -28.43 31.42
C SER A 530 -24.07 -29.09 32.80
N THR A 531 -23.51 -28.46 33.83
CA THR A 531 -24.22 -27.81 34.97
C THR A 531 -23.22 -27.49 36.08
N GLY A 532 -23.32 -26.27 36.63
CA GLY A 532 -22.39 -25.79 37.65
C GLY A 532 -22.62 -26.36 39.04
N ARG A 533 -21.58 -26.28 39.89
CA ARG A 533 -21.71 -25.82 41.28
C ARG A 533 -20.35 -25.52 41.90
N GLN A 534 -20.32 -24.36 42.54
CA GLN A 534 -19.36 -23.83 43.50
C GLN A 534 -18.59 -24.87 44.32
N ARG A 535 -17.27 -24.66 44.47
CA ARG A 535 -16.61 -24.74 45.78
C ARG A 535 -15.51 -23.67 45.92
N ILE A 536 -15.58 -23.01 47.07
CA ILE A 536 -14.70 -21.98 47.61
C ILE A 536 -13.49 -22.66 48.26
N GLY A 537 -12.31 -22.04 48.14
CA GLY A 537 -11.10 -22.40 48.89
C GLY A 537 -9.98 -21.38 48.69
N THR A 538 -9.82 -20.49 49.66
CA THR A 538 -8.83 -19.40 49.78
C THR A 538 -7.40 -19.89 50.11
N ALA A 539 -6.36 -19.23 49.58
CA ALA A 539 -5.29 -18.55 50.35
C ALA A 539 -4.04 -18.19 49.50
N THR A 540 -3.77 -16.89 49.43
CA THR A 540 -2.47 -16.17 49.52
C THR A 540 -1.14 -16.91 49.28
N SER A 541 -0.33 -16.39 48.35
CA SER A 541 1.08 -16.04 48.63
C SER A 541 1.69 -15.14 47.55
N THR A 542 2.17 -13.98 47.99
CA THR A 542 3.15 -13.10 47.34
C THR A 542 4.48 -13.81 47.09
N GLN A 543 4.98 -13.80 45.85
CA GLN A 543 6.42 -13.78 45.58
C GLN A 543 6.71 -12.95 44.34
N ALA A 544 7.62 -11.98 44.53
CA ALA A 544 8.30 -11.24 43.48
C ALA A 544 9.18 -12.19 42.65
N ALA A 545 9.20 -12.00 41.33
CA ALA A 545 10.21 -12.57 40.46
C ALA A 545 10.85 -11.43 39.65
N GLN A 546 12.17 -11.41 39.70
CA GLN A 546 13.07 -10.35 39.27
C GLN A 546 13.14 -10.21 37.75
N LEU A 547 13.37 -8.97 37.33
CA LEU A 547 14.02 -8.60 36.07
C LEU A 547 15.36 -9.36 35.93
N ILE A 548 15.52 -10.08 34.82
CA ILE A 548 16.84 -10.42 34.27
C ILE A 548 16.80 -10.06 32.78
N GLY A 549 17.54 -9.01 32.44
CA GLY A 549 17.94 -8.73 31.07
C GLY A 549 18.94 -9.77 30.59
N GLY A 550 18.73 -10.26 29.38
CA GLY A 550 19.66 -11.12 28.66
C GLY A 550 19.77 -10.63 27.23
N GLY A 551 20.66 -9.67 27.01
CA GLY A 551 21.15 -9.36 25.66
C GLY A 551 21.97 -10.55 25.16
N ILE A 552 21.65 -11.02 23.96
CA ILE A 552 22.49 -11.99 23.23
C ILE A 552 22.97 -11.29 21.97
N ALA A 553 24.28 -11.08 21.91
CA ALA A 553 25.01 -10.58 20.74
C ALA A 553 25.03 -11.66 19.63
N PRO A 554 25.02 -11.26 18.34
CA PRO A 554 25.15 -12.23 17.25
C PRO A 554 26.60 -12.71 17.12
N THR A 555 26.75 -14.04 17.10
CA THR A 555 28.00 -14.75 16.83
C THR A 555 28.52 -14.45 15.41
N LEU A 556 29.71 -13.87 15.32
CA LEU A 556 30.51 -13.77 14.10
C LEU A 556 30.92 -15.17 13.61
N PHE A 557 30.60 -15.51 12.37
CA PHE A 557 31.30 -16.57 11.65
C PHE A 557 32.38 -15.96 10.75
N THR A 558 33.64 -16.15 11.15
CA THR A 558 34.82 -16.02 10.30
C THR A 558 35.11 -17.39 9.69
N ALA A 559 35.07 -17.52 8.36
CA ALA A 559 35.51 -18.71 7.67
C ALA A 559 37.00 -18.58 7.32
N GLN A 560 37.81 -19.51 7.85
CA GLN A 560 39.24 -19.63 7.60
C GLN A 560 39.53 -20.11 6.16
N CYS A 561 40.65 -19.61 5.65
CA CYS A 561 41.27 -19.96 4.38
C CYS A 561 41.86 -21.39 4.44
N GLY A 562 41.68 -22.20 3.37
CA GLY A 562 42.28 -23.53 3.23
C GLY A 562 42.19 -24.07 1.79
N ASN A 563 43.32 -24.55 1.26
CA ASN A 563 43.64 -24.80 -0.15
C ASN A 563 43.05 -26.08 -0.80
N MET A 564 42.78 -25.95 -2.11
CA MET A 564 42.94 -26.89 -3.26
C MET A 564 42.37 -28.33 -3.22
N ASN A 565 41.39 -28.65 -4.10
CA ASN A 565 41.54 -29.19 -5.48
C ASN A 565 40.42 -30.18 -5.93
N ILE A 566 39.99 -30.02 -7.20
CA ILE A 566 39.39 -31.01 -8.15
C ILE A 566 37.84 -31.10 -8.34
N SER A 567 37.43 -30.50 -9.47
CA SER A 567 36.39 -30.81 -10.48
C SER A 567 34.93 -31.17 -10.11
N GLY A 568 34.02 -30.27 -10.50
CA GLY A 568 32.59 -30.53 -10.74
C GLY A 568 31.76 -29.26 -10.67
N GLN A 569 31.67 -28.49 -11.76
CA GLN A 569 30.86 -27.25 -11.79
C GLN A 569 29.35 -27.56 -11.82
N PRO A 570 28.57 -26.83 -11.00
CA PRO A 570 27.37 -26.16 -11.48
C PRO A 570 27.60 -24.64 -11.46
N THR A 571 27.19 -24.00 -12.55
CA THR A 571 27.19 -22.55 -12.79
C THR A 571 26.64 -21.75 -11.61
N GLN A 572 27.52 -21.06 -10.88
CA GLN A 572 27.14 -19.94 -10.02
C GLN A 572 26.88 -18.71 -10.90
N LEU A 573 25.63 -18.29 -10.95
CA LEU A 573 25.25 -16.96 -11.45
C LEU A 573 25.77 -15.92 -10.46
N VAL A 574 26.60 -15.02 -10.96
CA VAL A 574 27.17 -13.87 -10.26
C VAL A 574 26.02 -13.00 -9.75
N LEU A 575 25.87 -12.89 -8.43
CA LEU A 575 25.07 -11.83 -7.81
C LEU A 575 25.62 -10.49 -8.30
N GLY A 576 24.76 -9.68 -8.92
CA GLY A 576 25.05 -8.27 -9.14
C GLY A 576 25.42 -7.62 -7.81
N ASN A 577 26.58 -6.97 -7.78
CA ASN A 577 27.26 -6.48 -6.59
C ASN A 577 26.44 -5.41 -5.85
N THR A 578 25.62 -5.79 -4.87
CA THR A 578 24.86 -4.86 -3.99
C THR A 578 25.69 -4.31 -2.83
N THR A 579 26.99 -4.63 -2.74
CA THR A 579 27.89 -4.22 -1.65
C THR A 579 28.14 -2.71 -1.58
N HIS A 580 27.76 -1.93 -2.60
CA HIS A 580 28.02 -0.49 -2.66
C HIS A 580 26.99 0.40 -1.94
N TYR A 581 25.87 -0.16 -1.46
CA TYR A 581 24.82 0.60 -0.76
C TYR A 581 24.46 -0.05 0.58
N PRO A 582 25.35 -0.01 1.59
CA PRO A 582 25.08 -0.63 2.89
C PRO A 582 23.90 0.08 3.59
N VAL A 583 22.82 -0.66 3.84
CA VAL A 583 21.70 -0.21 4.68
C VAL A 583 21.94 -0.69 6.10
N ASN A 584 21.82 0.21 7.08
CA ASN A 584 21.94 -0.17 8.48
C ASN A 584 20.67 -0.89 8.95
N ASN A 585 20.75 -2.20 9.20
CA ASN A 585 19.62 -3.00 9.69
C ASN A 585 19.03 -2.51 11.01
N SER A 586 19.78 -1.76 11.85
CA SER A 586 19.25 -1.21 13.11
C SER A 586 18.27 -0.05 12.90
N LEU A 587 18.20 0.51 11.69
CA LEU A 587 17.27 1.58 11.30
C LEU A 587 16.03 1.03 10.56
N MET A 588 16.02 -0.26 10.24
CA MET A 588 14.91 -0.95 9.60
C MET A 588 14.16 -1.70 10.71
N ILE A 589 12.96 -1.23 11.08
CA ILE A 589 12.16 -1.86 12.15
C ILE A 589 10.78 -2.20 11.60
N GLY A 590 10.34 -3.42 11.89
CA GLY A 590 9.10 -4.05 11.41
C GLY A 590 7.86 -3.82 12.28
N ASP A 591 7.79 -2.77 13.10
CA ASP A 591 6.63 -2.58 14.00
C ASP A 591 6.40 -1.10 14.31
N TYR A 592 5.71 -0.34 13.45
CA TYR A 592 4.95 0.86 13.84
C TYR A 592 3.90 1.22 12.77
N VAL A 593 2.76 0.49 12.76
CA VAL A 593 1.53 1.00 12.12
C VAL A 593 0.36 0.76 13.07
N THR A 594 0.22 1.62 14.07
CA THR A 594 -1.08 1.93 14.66
C THR A 594 -1.30 3.42 14.47
N PRO A 595 -2.40 3.86 13.83
CA PRO A 595 -2.82 5.25 13.95
C PRO A 595 -3.16 5.47 15.42
N THR A 596 -2.28 6.14 16.17
CA THR A 596 -2.63 6.61 17.51
C THR A 596 -3.81 7.55 17.37
N ASN A 597 -4.92 7.23 18.05
CA ASN A 597 -6.02 8.15 18.28
C ASN A 597 -5.47 9.51 18.69
N VAL A 598 -5.58 10.50 17.81
CA VAL A 598 -5.29 11.90 18.14
C VAL A 598 -6.43 12.38 19.03
N ASN A 599 -6.33 12.10 20.33
CA ASN A 599 -7.07 12.84 21.33
C ASN A 599 -6.50 14.26 21.36
N ILE A 600 -7.27 15.21 20.84
CA ILE A 600 -7.04 16.64 21.01
C ILE A 600 -7.17 16.93 22.51
N ILE A 601 -6.04 16.95 23.22
CA ILE A 601 -5.98 17.51 24.57
C ILE A 601 -5.89 19.02 24.40
N ALA A 602 -7.02 19.69 24.57
CA ALA A 602 -7.08 21.14 24.71
C ALA A 602 -6.27 21.54 25.96
N SER A 603 -5.15 22.24 25.75
CA SER A 603 -4.38 22.87 26.82
C SER A 603 -5.16 24.08 27.35
N GLN A 604 -6.00 23.89 28.37
CA GLN A 604 -6.47 24.99 29.21
C GLN A 604 -5.35 25.40 30.17
N THR A 605 -4.65 26.47 29.80
CA THR A 605 -3.81 27.25 30.72
C THR A 605 -4.71 27.96 31.73
N PHE A 606 -4.74 27.47 32.97
CA PHE A 606 -5.09 28.28 34.14
C PHE A 606 -3.81 28.93 34.69
N ARG A 607 -3.78 30.26 34.71
CA ARG A 607 -2.97 31.06 35.64
C ARG A 607 -3.89 32.04 36.33
N GLN A 608 -4.00 31.86 37.65
CA GLN A 608 -4.55 32.72 38.72
C GLN A 608 -5.89 33.40 38.51
#